data_AF-A0ABD5XRR9-F1
#
_entry.id   AF-A0ABD5XRR9-F1
#
_cell.length_a   1.000
_cell.length_b   1.000
_cell.length_c   1.000
_cell.angle_alpha   90.00
_cell.angle_beta   90.00
_cell.angle_gamma   90.00
#
_symmetry.space_group_name_H-M   'P 1'
#
loop_
_entity.id
_entity.type
_entity.pdbx_description
1 polymer ?
#
loop_
_entity_poly.entity_id
_entity_poly.type
_entity_poly.pdbx_seq_one_letter_code
_entity_poly.pdbx_strand_id
1 'polypeptide(L)'
;MSNQYDEQAFETHIESQLLDRGYEQIHKSNFDAERGIFPGVVVSFVQETQPDQWAKLENAYKGKAEERFLRELTSAQRITAPFTSSATASEPPAPASISRTSNRTRGRTPRCSAATRRTSWV
;
A
#
# COMPACT_ATOMS: atom_id res chain seq x y z
N MET A 1 -10.51 39.16 9.00
CA MET A 1 -11.47 38.33 8.25
C MET A 1 -11.78 37.13 9.13
N SER A 2 -12.97 37.10 9.71
CA SER A 2 -13.47 36.01 10.55
C SER A 2 -13.64 34.75 9.69
N ASN A 3 -12.82 33.74 9.95
CA ASN A 3 -12.85 32.46 9.26
C ASN A 3 -14.12 31.72 9.68
N GLN A 4 -15.22 31.90 8.95
CA GLN A 4 -16.54 31.38 9.31
C GLN A 4 -16.71 29.87 9.14
N TYR A 5 -15.64 29.18 8.75
CA TYR A 5 -15.57 27.73 8.63
C TYR A 5 -14.22 27.28 9.19
N ASP A 6 -14.19 27.09 10.50
CA ASP A 6 -13.07 26.45 11.18
C ASP A 6 -13.28 24.94 11.15
N GLU A 7 -12.29 24.20 10.66
CA GLU A 7 -12.36 22.73 10.57
C GLU A 7 -12.58 22.14 11.96
N GLN A 8 -11.99 22.75 13.00
CA GLN A 8 -12.17 22.29 14.37
C GLN A 8 -13.63 22.39 14.84
N ALA A 9 -14.34 23.46 14.46
CA ALA A 9 -15.75 23.63 14.77
C ALA A 9 -16.63 22.62 14.01
N PHE A 10 -16.25 22.30 12.77
CA PHE A 10 -16.92 21.29 11.96
C PHE A 10 -16.73 19.87 12.52
N GLU A 11 -15.48 19.48 12.83
CA GLU A 11 -15.15 18.20 13.46
C GLU A 11 -15.91 18.04 14.78
N THR A 12 -15.89 19.05 15.65
CA THR A 12 -16.62 19.03 16.93
C THR A 12 -18.12 18.85 16.73
N HIS A 13 -18.70 19.52 15.74
CA HIS A 13 -20.13 19.38 15.45
C HIS A 13 -20.48 17.97 14.98
N ILE A 14 -19.70 17.40 14.06
CA ILE A 14 -19.90 16.02 13.60
C ILE A 14 -19.70 15.02 14.73
N GLU A 15 -18.65 15.18 15.54
CA GLU A 15 -18.40 14.32 16.70
C GLU A 15 -19.59 14.32 17.65
N SER A 16 -20.09 15.50 18.03
CA SER A 16 -21.27 15.58 18.93
C SER A 16 -22.50 14.88 18.35
N GLN A 17 -22.77 15.07 17.05
CA GLN A 17 -23.89 14.41 16.37
C GLN A 17 -23.74 12.89 16.27
N LEU A 18 -22.50 12.37 16.20
CA LEU A 18 -22.24 10.93 16.21
C LEU A 18 -22.40 10.35 17.61
N LEU A 19 -21.87 11.02 18.64
CA LEU A 19 -22.00 10.58 20.03
C LEU A 19 -23.47 10.53 20.46
N ASP A 20 -24.28 11.51 20.07
CA ASP A 20 -25.73 11.52 20.33
C ASP A 20 -26.49 10.35 19.68
N ARG A 21 -25.93 9.78 18.60
CA ARG A 21 -26.51 8.63 17.89
C ARG A 21 -26.03 7.27 18.42
N GLY A 22 -25.27 7.27 19.51
CA GLY A 22 -24.78 6.06 20.17
C GLY A 22 -23.45 5.54 19.63
N TYR A 23 -22.70 6.35 18.89
CA TYR A 23 -21.30 6.06 18.58
C TYR A 23 -20.44 6.32 19.82
N GLU A 24 -19.35 5.56 19.96
CA GLU A 24 -18.40 5.73 21.06
C GLU A 24 -17.16 6.50 20.59
N GLN A 25 -16.68 7.42 21.43
CA GLN A 25 -15.42 8.12 21.17
C GLN A 25 -14.24 7.22 21.51
N ILE A 26 -13.37 6.98 20.52
CA ILE A 26 -12.17 6.15 20.71
C ILE A 26 -10.95 7.05 20.57
N HIS A 27 -10.07 7.01 21.58
CA HIS A 27 -8.87 7.84 21.56
C HIS A 27 -7.89 7.37 20.48
N LYS A 28 -7.27 8.32 19.76
CA LYS A 28 -6.32 8.06 18.69
C LYS A 28 -5.11 7.21 19.13
N SER A 29 -4.73 7.25 20.42
CA SER A 29 -3.64 6.42 20.95
C SER A 29 -3.92 4.91 20.86
N ASN A 30 -5.18 4.52 20.77
CA ASN A 30 -5.58 3.12 20.71
C ASN A 30 -5.53 2.58 19.27
N PHE A 31 -5.23 3.44 18.30
CA PHE A 31 -5.05 3.07 16.91
C PHE A 31 -3.63 2.55 16.68
N ASP A 32 -3.51 1.29 16.23
CA ASP A 32 -2.24 0.73 15.78
C ASP A 32 -2.01 1.11 14.32
N ALA A 33 -1.15 2.10 14.07
CA ALA A 33 -0.85 2.59 12.73
C ALA A 33 -0.11 1.57 11.85
N GLU A 34 0.67 0.67 12.45
CA GLU A 34 1.39 -0.38 11.71
C GLU A 34 0.42 -1.44 11.17
N ARG A 35 -0.62 -1.77 11.96
CA ARG A 35 -1.64 -2.76 11.58
C ARG A 35 -2.87 -2.13 10.92
N GLY A 36 -3.05 -0.82 11.04
CA GLY A 36 -4.21 -0.09 10.52
C GLY A 36 -5.52 -0.40 11.22
N ILE A 37 -5.49 -0.87 12.47
CA ILE A 37 -6.67 -1.34 13.21
C ILE A 37 -6.66 -0.86 14.67
N PHE A 38 -7.83 -0.90 15.31
CA PHE A 38 -7.96 -0.74 16.76
C PHE A 38 -7.99 -2.12 17.44
N PRO A 39 -6.86 -2.66 17.93
CA PRO A 39 -6.77 -4.05 18.37
C PRO A 39 -7.79 -4.39 19.46
N GLY A 40 -7.92 -3.52 20.48
CA GLY A 40 -8.86 -3.75 21.59
C GLY A 40 -10.33 -3.76 21.15
N VAL A 41 -10.71 -2.87 20.22
CA VAL A 41 -12.09 -2.78 19.70
C VAL A 41 -12.44 -4.03 18.89
N VAL A 42 -11.52 -4.47 18.03
CA VAL A 42 -11.72 -5.65 17.19
C VAL A 42 -11.83 -6.91 18.05
N VAL A 43 -10.97 -7.06 19.06
CA VAL A 43 -11.00 -8.22 19.96
C VAL A 43 -12.29 -8.24 20.77
N SER A 44 -12.68 -7.10 21.35
CA SER A 44 -13.94 -6.98 22.11
C SER A 44 -15.14 -7.32 21.23
N PHE A 45 -15.18 -6.80 20.01
CA PHE A 45 -16.23 -7.11 19.04
C PHE A 45 -16.32 -8.61 18.72
N VAL A 46 -15.19 -9.28 18.52
CA VAL A 46 -15.19 -10.73 18.24
C VAL A 46 -15.61 -11.54 19.46
N GLN A 47 -15.22 -11.12 20.66
CA GLN A 47 -15.65 -11.76 21.91
C GLN A 47 -17.16 -11.61 22.13
N GLU A 48 -17.72 -10.43 21.86
CA GLU A 48 -19.15 -10.15 22.00
C GLU A 48 -19.99 -10.90 20.95
N THR A 49 -19.52 -10.92 19.70
CA THR A 49 -20.27 -11.54 18.60
C THR A 49 -20.11 -13.06 18.52
N GLN A 50 -18.95 -13.59 18.92
CA GLN A 50 -18.59 -15.00 18.74
C GLN A 50 -17.86 -15.60 19.97
N PRO A 51 -18.49 -15.60 21.15
CA PRO A 51 -17.85 -16.06 22.40
C PRO A 51 -17.42 -17.53 22.34
N ASP A 52 -18.23 -18.41 21.73
CA ASP A 52 -17.92 -19.84 21.64
C ASP A 52 -16.69 -20.13 20.77
N GLN A 53 -16.50 -19.36 19.70
CA GLN A 53 -15.33 -19.51 18.82
C GLN A 53 -14.09 -18.91 19.48
N TRP A 54 -14.26 -17.80 20.21
CA TRP A 54 -13.19 -17.19 20.98
C TRP A 54 -12.68 -18.14 22.08
N ALA A 55 -13.58 -18.79 22.82
CA ALA A 55 -13.20 -19.77 23.84
C ALA A 55 -12.38 -20.95 23.27
N LYS A 56 -12.68 -21.40 22.05
CA LYS A 56 -11.89 -22.44 21.36
C LYS A 56 -10.49 -21.94 21.01
N LEU A 57 -10.38 -20.70 20.53
CA LEU A 57 -9.09 -20.07 20.24
C LEU A 57 -8.26 -19.90 21.50
N GLU A 58 -8.86 -19.47 22.62
CA GLU A 58 -8.18 -19.37 23.90
C GLU A 58 -7.66 -20.71 24.42
N ASN A 59 -8.49 -21.76 24.32
CA ASN A 59 -8.08 -23.12 24.69
C ASN A 59 -6.92 -23.64 23.84
N ALA A 60 -6.89 -23.30 22.55
CA ALA A 60 -5.82 -23.71 21.64
C ALA A 60 -4.49 -22.96 21.92
N TYR A 61 -4.55 -21.67 22.22
CA TYR A 61 -3.37 -20.81 22.30
C TYR A 61 -2.97 -20.36 23.72
N LYS A 62 -3.67 -20.81 24.77
CA LYS A 62 -3.32 -20.68 26.20
C LYS A 62 -2.80 -19.28 26.58
N GLY A 63 -3.54 -18.24 26.22
CA GLY A 63 -3.21 -16.83 26.52
C GLY A 63 -2.46 -16.07 25.41
N LYS A 64 -2.13 -16.71 24.28
CA LYS A 64 -1.60 -16.04 23.07
C LYS A 64 -2.64 -15.92 21.94
N ALA A 65 -3.91 -16.13 22.26
CA ALA A 65 -5.00 -16.14 21.27
C ALA A 65 -5.16 -14.78 20.59
N GLU A 66 -5.14 -13.70 21.37
CA GLU A 66 -5.26 -12.34 20.87
C GLU A 66 -4.14 -11.96 19.88
N GLU A 67 -2.88 -12.16 20.28
CA GLU A 67 -1.72 -11.86 19.43
C GLU A 67 -1.77 -12.67 18.13
N ARG A 68 -2.12 -13.96 18.22
CA ARG A 68 -2.24 -14.84 17.05
C ARG A 68 -3.37 -14.37 16.14
N PHE A 69 -4.54 -14.07 16.69
CA PHE A 69 -5.69 -13.60 15.94
C PHE A 69 -5.39 -12.29 15.20
N LEU A 70 -4.83 -11.29 15.91
CA LEU A 70 -4.48 -10.00 15.31
C LEU A 70 -3.45 -10.14 14.19
N ARG A 71 -2.47 -11.05 14.33
CA ARG A 71 -1.50 -11.30 13.25
C ARG A 71 -2.19 -11.89 12.02
N GLU A 72 -3.03 -12.92 12.19
CA GLU A 72 -3.72 -13.53 11.05
C GLU A 72 -4.70 -12.55 10.39
N LEU A 73 -5.41 -11.73 11.18
CA LEU A 73 -6.29 -10.69 10.67
C LEU A 73 -5.51 -9.66 9.84
N THR A 74 -4.40 -9.17 10.36
CA THR A 74 -3.53 -8.20 9.64
C THR A 74 -2.97 -8.83 8.37
N SER A 75 -2.57 -10.10 8.43
CA SER A 75 -2.10 -10.84 7.25
C SER A 75 -3.20 -10.99 6.19
N ALA A 76 -4.45 -11.22 6.60
CA ALA A 76 -5.59 -11.36 5.69
C ALA A 76 -6.02 -10.03 5.06
N GLN A 77 -5.96 -8.92 5.81
CA GLN A 77 -6.26 -7.58 5.28
C GLN A 77 -5.23 -7.09 4.27
N ARG A 78 -3.99 -7.56 4.41
CA ARG A 78 -2.94 -7.27 3.46
C ARG A 78 -3.22 -8.07 2.19
N ILE A 79 -3.90 -7.45 1.22
CA ILE A 79 -4.01 -7.95 -0.16
C ILE A 79 -2.61 -7.94 -0.78
N THR A 80 -1.78 -8.89 -0.35
CA THR A 80 -0.53 -9.24 -0.99
C THR A 80 -0.77 -10.60 -1.63
N ALA A 81 -1.40 -10.57 -2.82
CA ALA A 81 -0.94 -11.52 -3.83
C ALA A 81 0.57 -11.28 -3.94
N PRO A 82 1.42 -12.31 -3.78
CA PRO A 82 2.84 -12.09 -3.89
C PRO A 82 3.11 -11.76 -5.36
N PHE A 83 3.38 -10.49 -5.68
CA PHE A 83 4.39 -10.25 -6.71
C PHE A 83 5.72 -10.57 -6.05
N THR A 84 6.00 -11.87 -5.94
CA THR A 84 7.35 -12.35 -5.71
C THR A 84 8.12 -11.93 -6.96
N SER A 85 8.78 -10.77 -6.89
CA SER A 85 9.88 -10.51 -7.80
C SER A 85 10.96 -11.51 -7.42
N SER A 86 10.90 -12.71 -8.03
CA SER A 86 12.06 -13.57 -8.17
C SER A 86 13.01 -12.90 -9.16
N ALA A 87 13.55 -11.74 -8.77
CA ALA A 87 14.78 -11.25 -9.32
C ALA A 87 15.89 -12.04 -8.63
N THR A 88 16.07 -13.28 -9.09
CA THR A 88 17.33 -14.00 -8.97
C THR A 88 18.37 -13.17 -9.72
N ALA A 89 18.94 -12.17 -9.06
CA ALA A 89 20.22 -11.59 -9.47
C ALA A 89 21.32 -12.59 -9.06
N SER A 90 21.35 -13.74 -9.73
CA SER A 90 22.59 -14.47 -9.89
C SER A 90 23.40 -13.65 -10.89
N GLU A 91 24.34 -12.90 -10.35
CA GLU A 91 25.34 -12.12 -11.08
C GLU A 91 25.89 -12.92 -12.27
N PRO A 92 25.76 -12.46 -13.52
CA PRO A 92 26.38 -13.11 -14.67
C PRO A 92 27.90 -12.90 -14.61
N PRO A 93 28.73 -13.93 -14.91
CA PRO A 93 30.17 -13.77 -14.92
C PRO A 93 30.63 -12.77 -16.01
N ALA A 94 31.71 -12.06 -15.68
CA ALA A 94 32.35 -10.95 -16.38
C ALA A 94 32.30 -10.96 -17.93
N PRO A 95 32.21 -9.79 -18.59
CA PRO A 95 32.11 -9.74 -20.05
C PRO A 95 33.40 -10.21 -20.73
N ALA A 96 33.30 -11.28 -21.50
CA ALA A 96 34.35 -11.69 -22.43
C ALA A 96 34.48 -10.66 -23.57
N SER A 97 35.69 -10.16 -23.76
CA SER A 97 36.08 -9.25 -24.84
C SER A 97 35.69 -9.79 -26.22
N ILE A 98 34.75 -9.14 -26.91
CA ILE A 98 34.44 -9.43 -28.30
C ILE A 98 35.19 -8.44 -29.19
N SER A 99 36.25 -8.94 -29.82
CA SER A 99 37.06 -8.21 -30.80
C SER A 99 36.22 -7.85 -32.03
N ARG A 100 36.09 -6.55 -32.29
CA ARG A 100 35.38 -6.01 -33.46
C ARG A 100 36.23 -6.17 -34.72
N THR A 101 36.07 -7.27 -35.44
CA THR A 101 36.62 -7.40 -36.80
C THR A 101 35.87 -6.45 -37.73
N SER A 102 36.58 -5.44 -38.22
CA SER A 102 36.11 -4.54 -39.26
C SER A 102 35.94 -5.32 -40.55
N ASN A 103 34.81 -5.17 -41.24
CA ASN A 103 34.81 -5.31 -42.68
C ASN A 103 34.17 -4.10 -43.35
N ARG A 104 35.06 -3.42 -44.07
CA ARG A 104 34.91 -2.23 -44.88
C ARG A 104 34.38 -2.65 -46.24
N THR A 105 33.17 -2.26 -46.58
CA THR A 105 32.70 -2.29 -47.98
C THR A 105 32.29 -0.89 -48.39
N ARG A 106 33.08 -0.31 -49.29
CA ARG A 106 32.90 1.01 -49.88
C ARG A 106 31.71 0.98 -50.84
N GLY A 107 30.93 2.04 -50.91
CA GLY A 107 29.94 2.19 -51.99
C GLY A 107 29.12 3.47 -51.96
N ARG A 108 29.69 4.54 -52.52
CA ARG A 108 29.06 5.65 -53.27
C ARG A 108 27.95 6.50 -52.61
N THR A 109 28.30 7.77 -52.41
CA THR A 109 27.38 8.93 -52.40
C THR A 109 26.75 9.14 -53.80
N PRO A 110 25.58 9.81 -53.89
CA PRO A 110 25.58 11.27 -54.13
C PRO A 110 24.53 12.00 -53.25
N ARG A 111 24.92 13.13 -52.64
CA ARG A 111 24.66 14.53 -53.08
C ARG A 111 23.28 15.05 -52.68
N CYS A 112 23.31 16.13 -51.90
CA CYS A 112 22.22 16.90 -51.35
C CYS A 112 21.19 17.38 -52.39
N SER A 113 19.94 17.53 -51.96
CA SER A 113 19.12 18.70 -52.28
C SER A 113 18.11 18.95 -51.16
N ALA A 114 18.17 20.17 -50.64
CA ALA A 114 17.21 20.73 -49.70
C ALA A 114 15.84 20.87 -50.37
N ALA A 115 14.77 20.56 -49.63
CA ALA A 115 13.42 20.93 -50.01
C ALA A 115 12.64 21.41 -48.78
N THR A 116 12.46 22.73 -48.77
CA THR A 116 11.55 23.54 -47.96
C THR A 116 10.11 23.03 -47.99
N ARG A 117 9.45 22.96 -46.83
CA ARG A 117 8.00 23.14 -46.56
C ARG A 117 7.90 23.34 -45.04
N ARG A 118 7.63 24.51 -44.45
CA ARG A 118 6.49 25.46 -44.53
C ARG A 118 5.13 24.76 -44.45
N THR A 119 4.55 24.79 -43.26
CA THR A 119 3.11 24.72 -42.90
C THR A 119 3.06 24.94 -41.37
N SER A 120 3.01 26.18 -40.89
CA SER A 120 1.77 26.94 -40.62
C SER A 120 0.71 26.07 -39.95
N TRP A 121 0.82 25.91 -38.63
CA TRP A 121 -0.31 25.54 -37.78
C TRP A 121 -0.99 26.82 -37.33
N VAL A 122 -2.32 26.80 -37.42
CA VAL A 122 -3.28 27.78 -36.88
C VAL A 122 -3.03 28.03 -35.40
#